data_AF-A0A843YRI3-F1
#
_entry.id   AF-A0A843YRI3-F1
#
_cell.length_a   1.000
_cell.length_b   1.000
_cell.length_c   1.000
_cell.angle_alpha   90.00
_cell.angle_beta   90.00
_cell.angle_gamma   90.00
#
_symmetry.space_group_name_H-M   'P 1'
#
loop_
_entity.id
_entity.type
_entity.pdbx_description
1 polymer ?
#
loop_
_entity_poly.entity_id
_entity_poly.type
_entity_poly.pdbx_seq_one_letter_code
_entity_poly.pdbx_strand_id
1 'polypeptide(L)' 'MQQPVIIITGAGRGIGAATAKLAAAKGYAVCVNYLHNQSPAQRVVEDIIRSGG' A
#
# COMPACT_ATOMS: atom_id res chain seq x y z
N MET A 1 13.47 -10.68 -13.72
CA MET A 1 12.71 -11.30 -12.60
C MET A 1 11.35 -10.65 -12.55
N GLN A 2 10.27 -11.41 -12.31
CA GLN A 2 8.92 -10.84 -12.22
C GLN A 2 8.68 -10.26 -10.82
N GLN A 3 8.17 -9.03 -10.74
CA GLN A 3 7.82 -8.39 -9.48
C GLN A 3 6.49 -8.99 -8.96
N PRO A 4 6.42 -9.51 -7.72
CA PRO A 4 5.18 -10.06 -7.18
C PRO A 4 4.18 -8.93 -6.91
N VAL A 5 2.90 -9.20 -7.16
CA VAL A 5 1.81 -8.23 -6.98
C VAL A 5 0.94 -8.65 -5.79
N ILE A 6 0.51 -7.69 -4.97
CA ILE A 6 -0.39 -7.92 -3.83
C ILE A 6 -1.50 -6.87 -3.80
N ILE A 7 -2.72 -7.30 -3.44
CA ILE A 7 -3.83 -6.40 -3.12
C ILE A 7 -4.11 -6.45 -1.61
N ILE A 8 -4.25 -5.29 -0.99
CA ILE A 8 -4.56 -5.17 0.43
C ILE A 8 -5.83 -4.34 0.57
N THR A 9 -6.88 -4.96 1.12
CA THR A 9 -8.16 -4.33 1.41
C THR A 9 -8.11 -3.58 2.73
N GLY A 10 -8.88 -2.49 2.84
CA GLY A 10 -8.86 -1.64 4.04
C GLY A 10 -7.51 -0.97 4.31
N ALA A 11 -6.69 -0.78 3.27
CA ALA A 11 -5.29 -0.37 3.40
C ALA A 11 -5.10 1.14 3.70
N GLY A 12 -6.17 1.91 3.84
CA GLY A 12 -6.05 3.35 4.12
C GLY A 12 -5.58 3.70 5.52
N ARG A 13 -5.69 2.81 6.51
CA ARG A 13 -5.38 3.07 7.94
C ARG A 13 -4.93 1.80 8.67
N GLY A 14 -4.41 1.98 9.88
CA GLY A 14 -4.15 0.90 10.83
C GLY A 14 -3.27 -0.21 10.26
N ILE A 15 -3.66 -1.46 10.51
CA ILE A 15 -2.88 -2.65 10.09
C ILE A 15 -2.78 -2.73 8.57
N GLY A 16 -3.86 -2.47 7.82
CA GLY A 16 -3.81 -2.53 6.36
C GLY A 16 -2.78 -1.57 5.75
N ALA A 17 -2.69 -0.35 6.29
CA ALA A 17 -1.67 0.63 5.88
C ALA A 17 -0.24 0.17 6.23
N ALA A 18 -0.04 -0.37 7.43
CA ALA A 18 1.27 -0.90 7.84
C ALA A 18 1.70 -2.08 6.96
N THR A 19 0.79 -2.99 6.64
CA THR A 19 1.03 -4.13 5.74
C THR A 19 1.38 -3.66 4.33
N ALA A 20 0.69 -2.65 3.80
CA ALA A 20 0.97 -2.10 2.47
C ALA A 20 2.38 -1.52 2.38
N LYS A 21 2.77 -0.71 3.38
CA LYS A 21 4.13 -0.14 3.46
C LYS A 21 5.20 -1.21 3.58
N LEU A 22 4.97 -2.24 4.40
CA LEU A 22 5.90 -3.36 4.57
C LEU A 22 6.04 -4.19 3.29
N ALA A 23 4.94 -4.47 2.60
CA ALA A 23 4.96 -5.24 1.36
C ALA A 23 5.73 -4.49 0.26
N ALA A 24 5.49 -3.18 0.13
CA ALA A 24 6.20 -2.33 -0.80
C ALA A 24 7.72 -2.30 -0.54
N ALA A 25 8.11 -2.14 0.74
CA ALA A 25 9.52 -2.23 1.15
C ALA A 25 10.17 -3.60 0.88
N LYS A 26 9.36 -4.66 0.74
CA LYS A 26 9.82 -6.01 0.33
C LYS A 26 9.84 -6.22 -1.18
N GLY A 27 9.57 -5.19 -1.96
CA GLY A 27 9.63 -5.21 -3.43
C GLY A 27 8.35 -5.67 -4.12
N TYR A 28 7.22 -5.75 -3.42
CA TYR A 28 5.93 -6.03 -4.06
C TYR A 28 5.40 -4.79 -4.80
N ALA A 29 4.71 -5.01 -5.92
CA ALA A 29 3.78 -4.01 -6.46
C ALA A 29 2.47 -4.09 -5.65
N VAL A 30 2.11 -3.01 -4.96
CA VAL A 30 1.01 -3.00 -4.00
C VAL A 30 -0.22 -2.26 -4.53
N CYS A 31 -1.36 -2.92 -4.53
CA CYS A 31 -2.67 -2.30 -4.73
C CYS A 31 -3.33 -1.98 -3.38
N VAL A 32 -3.49 -0.70 -3.10
CA VAL A 32 -4.15 -0.17 -1.88
C VAL A 32 -5.65 -0.03 -2.15
N ASN A 33 -6.46 -0.89 -1.56
CA ASN A 33 -7.91 -0.82 -1.66
C ASN A 33 -8.54 -0.16 -0.42
N TYR A 34 -9.61 0.61 -0.64
CA TYR A 34 -10.40 1.30 0.38
C TYR A 34 -11.90 1.22 0.04
N LEU A 35 -12.75 1.45 1.05
CA LEU A 35 -14.21 1.41 0.88
C LEU A 35 -14.84 2.81 0.83
N HIS A 36 -14.65 3.62 1.87
CA HIS A 36 -15.42 4.88 2.03
C HIS A 36 -14.60 6.16 1.94
N ASN A 37 -13.27 6.09 2.11
CA ASN A 37 -12.44 7.29 2.16
C ASN A 37 -11.12 7.08 1.43
N GLN A 38 -10.97 7.81 0.32
CA GLN A 38 -9.79 7.79 -0.53
C GLN A 38 -8.59 8.48 0.11
N SER A 39 -8.79 9.55 0.89
CA SER A 39 -7.68 10.40 1.35
C SER A 39 -6.65 9.63 2.21
N PRO A 40 -7.04 8.79 3.19
CA PRO A 40 -6.09 7.96 3.93
C PRO A 40 -5.36 6.95 3.03
N ALA A 41 -6.05 6.34 2.05
CA ALA A 41 -5.44 5.42 1.10
C ALA A 41 -4.42 6.13 0.20
N GLN A 42 -4.74 7.34 -0.26
CA GLN A 42 -3.84 8.15 -1.06
C GLN A 42 -2.56 8.50 -0.29
N ARG A 43 -2.66 8.87 0.99
CA ARG A 43 -1.48 9.10 1.84
C ARG A 43 -0.60 7.86 1.97
N VAL A 44 -1.19 6.67 2.08
CA VAL A 44 -0.44 5.42 2.11
C VAL A 44 0.33 5.19 0.81
N VAL A 45 -0.31 5.45 -0.34
CA VAL A 45 0.34 5.38 -1.66
C VAL A 45 1.47 6.40 -1.77
N GLU A 46 1.27 7.64 -1.33
CA GLU A 46 2.30 8.69 -1.34
C GLU A 46 3.50 8.32 -0.45
N ASP A 47 3.25 7.73 0.73
CA ASP A 47 4.32 7.29 1.63
C ASP A 47 5.13 6.13 1.03
N ILE A 48 4.47 5.20 0.34
CA ILE A 48 5.05 4.08 -0.40
C ILE A 48 5.98 4.63 -1.50
N ILE A 49 5.45 5.49 -2.38
CA ILE A 49 6.22 6.14 -3.45
C ILE A 49 7.43 6.91 -2.91
N ARG A 50 7.25 7.68 -1.81
CA ARG A 50 8.34 8.43 -1.17
C ARG A 50 9.44 7.52 -0.62
N SER A 51 9.10 6.28 -0.27
CA SER A 51 10.03 5.28 0.28
C SER A 51 10.75 4.45 -0.79
N GLY A 52 10.51 4.71 -2.08
CA GLY A 52 11.22 4.06 -3.19
C GLY A 52 10.59 2.76 -3.71
N GLY A 53 9.34 2.49 -3.34
CA GLY A 53 8.55 1.38 -3.87
C GLY A 53 7.12 1.54 -3.43
#